data_AF-A0A520A9Q7-F1
#
_entry.id   AF-A0A520A9Q7-F1
#
_cell.length_a   1.000
_cell.length_b   1.000
_cell.length_c   1.000
_cell.angle_alpha   90.00
_cell.angle_beta   90.00
_cell.angle_gamma   90.00
#
_symmetry.space_group_name_H-M   'P 1'
#
loop_
_entity.id
_entity.type
_entity.pdbx_description
1 polymer ?
#
loop_
_entity_poly.entity_id
_entity_poly.type
_entity_poly.pdbx_seq_one_letter_code
_entity_poly.pdbx_strand_id
1 'polypeptide(L)'
;MKFKLFLILFIFSAFTLNAQILKYTNGNNAWNPDSLGNHRVVVLFNETGKVAHVKINWRRRDEHPELKKIIIQDSNGKNVSVLGTDNLSRESADVYFEATTKGKYFVYYMPYKNEGRSNYPKGVYLKADSESLNKANKIAINS
;
A
#
# COMPACT_ATOMS: atom_id res chain seq x y z
N MET A 1 -23.98 26.67 -35.65
CA MET A 1 -23.95 25.46 -34.79
C MET A 1 -22.79 24.50 -35.10
N LYS A 2 -22.18 24.50 -36.30
CA LYS A 2 -21.09 23.58 -36.68
C LYS A 2 -19.71 23.90 -36.06
N PHE A 3 -19.41 25.19 -35.81
CA PHE A 3 -18.13 25.63 -35.23
C PHE A 3 -17.98 25.29 -33.73
N LYS A 4 -19.09 25.31 -32.97
CA LYS A 4 -19.10 24.90 -31.56
C LYS A 4 -18.82 23.40 -31.37
N LEU A 5 -19.19 22.57 -32.35
CA LEU A 5 -18.95 21.12 -32.31
C LEU A 5 -17.45 20.79 -32.48
N PHE A 6 -16.73 21.54 -33.32
CA PHE A 6 -15.28 21.40 -33.50
C PHE A 6 -14.50 21.83 -32.24
N LEU A 7 -14.97 22.87 -31.54
CA LEU A 7 -14.34 23.34 -30.30
C LEU A 7 -14.45 22.33 -29.16
N ILE A 8 -15.58 21.61 -29.07
CA ILE A 8 -15.78 20.55 -28.06
C ILE A 8 -14.87 19.35 -28.34
N LEU A 9 -14.67 18.97 -29.61
CA LEU A 9 -13.81 17.85 -29.97
C LEU A 9 -12.33 18.11 -29.63
N PHE A 10 -11.87 19.36 -29.75
CA PHE A 10 -10.48 19.76 -29.46
C PHE A 10 -10.16 19.77 -27.95
N ILE A 11 -11.15 20.02 -27.10
CA ILE A 11 -10.99 20.02 -25.64
C ILE A 11 -10.84 18.58 -25.10
N PHE A 12 -11.47 17.59 -25.74
CA PHE A 12 -11.33 16.18 -25.32
C PHE A 12 -9.95 15.57 -25.65
N SER A 13 -9.25 16.05 -26.69
CA SER A 13 -7.91 15.56 -27.04
C SER A 13 -6.78 16.05 -26.12
N ALA A 14 -7.02 17.07 -25.29
CA ALA A 14 -6.01 17.65 -24.42
C ALA A 14 -5.85 16.93 -23.06
N PHE A 15 -6.72 15.97 -22.74
CA PHE A 15 -6.63 15.20 -21.49
C PHE A 15 -5.72 13.98 -21.67
N THR A 16 -4.40 14.19 -21.63
CA THR A 16 -3.46 13.07 -21.47
C THR A 16 -3.58 12.53 -20.04
N LEU A 17 -4.18 11.35 -19.89
CA LEU A 17 -4.15 10.60 -18.63
C LEU A 17 -2.73 10.09 -18.41
N ASN A 18 -2.00 10.68 -17.45
CA ASN A 18 -0.69 10.19 -17.04
C ASN A 18 -0.85 8.95 -16.15
N ALA A 19 -0.62 7.77 -16.73
CA ALA A 19 -0.44 6.55 -15.94
C ALA A 19 0.99 6.50 -15.39
N GLN A 20 1.15 6.70 -14.09
CA GLN A 20 2.42 6.47 -13.40
C GLN A 20 2.91 5.04 -13.67
N ILE A 21 4.12 4.91 -14.22
CA ILE A 21 4.81 3.62 -14.35
C ILE A 21 5.39 3.25 -12.99
N LEU A 22 4.87 2.18 -12.38
CA LEU A 22 5.42 1.63 -11.15
C LEU A 22 6.68 0.83 -11.46
N LYS A 23 7.78 1.18 -10.79
CA LYS A 23 9.04 0.44 -10.89
C LYS A 23 9.02 -0.75 -9.93
N TYR A 24 9.11 -1.95 -10.48
CA TYR A 24 9.26 -3.19 -9.72
C TYR A 24 10.67 -3.75 -9.89
N THR A 25 11.21 -4.33 -8.83
CA THR A 25 12.52 -5.00 -8.83
C THR A 25 12.41 -6.32 -8.06
N ASN A 26 13.30 -7.26 -8.34
CA ASN A 26 13.37 -8.49 -7.56
C ASN A 26 13.92 -8.20 -6.15
N GLY A 27 13.35 -8.86 -5.15
CA GLY A 27 13.80 -8.82 -3.76
C GLY A 27 15.04 -9.65 -3.48
N ASN A 28 15.49 -10.50 -4.41
CA ASN A 28 16.66 -11.39 -4.27
C ASN A 28 16.65 -12.19 -2.97
N ASN A 29 15.49 -12.77 -2.61
CA ASN A 29 15.28 -13.55 -1.38
C ASN A 29 15.62 -12.80 -0.08
N ALA A 30 15.52 -11.45 -0.07
CA ALA A 30 15.86 -10.63 1.10
C ALA A 30 14.88 -10.75 2.28
N TRP A 31 13.81 -11.54 2.18
CA TRP A 31 12.88 -11.81 3.28
C TRP A 31 12.21 -13.17 3.09
N ASN A 32 11.57 -13.69 4.16
CA ASN A 32 10.80 -14.93 4.10
C ASN A 32 9.37 -14.67 3.55
N PRO A 33 9.02 -15.16 2.35
CA PRO A 33 7.70 -14.96 1.77
C PRO A 33 6.59 -15.70 2.51
N ASP A 34 6.90 -16.80 3.20
CA ASP A 34 5.91 -17.58 3.97
C ASP A 34 5.51 -16.90 5.29
N SER A 35 6.11 -15.75 5.60
CA SER A 35 5.77 -14.92 6.77
C SER A 35 5.31 -13.51 6.38
N LEU A 36 5.92 -12.93 5.34
CA LEU A 36 5.69 -11.53 4.96
C LEU A 36 5.01 -11.38 3.58
N GLY A 37 4.74 -12.48 2.88
CA GLY A 37 4.18 -12.47 1.53
C GLY A 37 5.21 -12.19 0.45
N ASN A 38 4.74 -12.11 -0.79
CA ASN A 38 5.61 -12.00 -1.97
C ASN A 38 5.91 -10.55 -2.38
N HIS A 39 5.29 -9.58 -1.72
CA HIS A 39 5.34 -8.19 -2.16
C HIS A 39 5.73 -7.25 -1.03
N ARG A 40 6.65 -6.33 -1.35
CA ARG A 40 7.18 -5.32 -0.43
C ARG A 40 7.30 -3.99 -1.14
N VAL A 41 6.90 -2.93 -0.45
CA VAL A 41 7.17 -1.54 -0.82
C VAL A 41 8.22 -1.00 0.13
N VAL A 42 9.23 -0.33 -0.42
CA VAL A 42 10.26 0.33 0.36
C VAL A 42 9.89 1.80 0.49
N VAL A 43 9.70 2.26 1.72
CA VAL A 43 9.34 3.64 2.06
C VAL A 43 10.54 4.27 2.74
N LEU A 44 10.94 5.46 2.29
CA LEU A 44 11.98 6.25 2.94
C LEU A 44 11.32 7.36 3.75
N PHE A 45 11.49 7.33 5.07
CA PHE A 45 11.01 8.37 5.98
C PHE A 45 12.18 9.23 6.44
N ASN A 46 12.23 10.48 6.00
CA ASN A 46 13.31 11.43 6.31
C ASN A 46 12.86 12.59 7.20
N GLU A 47 11.57 12.61 7.56
CA GLU A 47 10.95 13.69 8.33
C GLU A 47 11.17 13.51 9.83
N THR A 48 10.75 14.52 10.59
CA THR A 48 10.62 14.43 12.05
C THR A 48 9.16 14.15 12.39
N GLY A 49 8.91 13.31 13.40
CA GLY A 49 7.57 12.93 13.81
C GLY A 49 7.54 11.55 14.44
N LYS A 50 6.36 11.15 14.93
CA LYS A 50 6.10 9.78 15.43
C LYS A 50 5.22 8.97 14.48
N VAL A 51 4.56 9.62 13.53
CA VAL A 51 3.61 9.00 12.60
C VAL A 51 4.01 9.37 11.18
N ALA A 52 4.24 8.34 10.36
CA ALA A 52 4.42 8.49 8.93
C ALA A 52 3.09 8.23 8.20
N HIS A 53 2.86 9.00 7.14
CA HIS A 53 1.81 8.77 6.15
C HIS A 53 2.48 8.54 4.80
N VAL A 54 2.09 7.49 4.10
CA VAL A 54 2.56 7.20 2.75
C VAL A 54 1.40 6.81 1.86
N LYS A 55 1.35 7.41 0.67
CA LYS A 55 0.51 6.91 -0.43
C LYS A 55 1.30 5.89 -1.23
N ILE A 56 0.81 4.66 -1.24
CA ILE A 56 1.37 3.55 -1.99
C ILE A 56 0.51 3.31 -3.21
N ASN A 57 1.10 3.44 -4.40
CA ASN A 57 0.45 3.03 -5.65
C ASN A 57 0.88 1.59 -5.98
N TRP A 58 -0.08 0.72 -6.28
CA TRP A 58 0.14 -0.70 -6.60
C TRP A 58 -0.88 -1.20 -7.62
N ARG A 59 -0.81 -2.47 -8.00
CA ARG A 59 -1.78 -3.12 -8.90
C ARG A 59 -2.19 -4.46 -8.33
N ARG A 60 -3.02 -4.39 -7.30
CA ARG A 60 -3.61 -5.55 -6.62
C ARG A 60 -4.74 -6.13 -7.46
N ARG A 61 -4.80 -7.47 -7.51
CA ARG A 61 -5.83 -8.21 -8.25
C ARG A 61 -6.97 -8.72 -7.37
N ASP A 62 -6.79 -8.71 -6.05
CA ASP A 62 -7.79 -9.15 -5.10
C ASP A 62 -8.93 -8.13 -4.96
N GLU A 63 -10.17 -8.63 -4.82
CA GLU A 63 -11.39 -7.82 -4.78
C GLU A 63 -11.58 -7.05 -3.47
N HIS A 64 -11.13 -7.63 -2.37
CA HIS A 64 -11.29 -7.11 -1.01
C HIS A 64 -9.93 -6.81 -0.37
N PRO A 65 -9.22 -5.76 -0.83
CA PRO A 65 -7.91 -5.42 -0.33
C PRO A 65 -7.90 -5.06 1.16
N GLU A 66 -9.02 -4.52 1.67
CA GLU A 66 -9.32 -4.16 3.06
C GLU A 66 -9.39 -5.34 4.02
N LEU A 67 -9.63 -6.54 3.51
CA LEU A 67 -9.66 -7.74 4.33
C LEU A 67 -8.27 -8.36 4.50
N LYS A 68 -7.23 -7.79 3.90
CA LYS A 68 -5.86 -8.33 3.93
C LYS A 68 -4.97 -7.50 4.84
N LYS A 69 -4.16 -8.19 5.65
CA LYS A 69 -3.22 -7.54 6.55
C LYS A 69 -2.15 -6.73 5.79
N ILE A 70 -1.71 -5.65 6.41
CA ILE A 70 -0.48 -4.95 6.07
C ILE A 70 0.48 -5.17 7.24
N ILE A 71 1.73 -5.55 6.94
CA ILE A 71 2.80 -5.65 7.94
C ILE A 71 3.85 -4.62 7.58
N ILE A 72 4.31 -3.87 8.58
CA ILE A 72 5.40 -2.91 8.38
C ILE A 72 6.57 -3.30 9.28
N GLN A 73 7.77 -3.27 8.72
CA GLN A 73 9.01 -3.44 9.47
C GLN A 73 9.93 -2.24 9.28
N ASP A 74 10.73 -1.95 10.30
CA ASP A 74 11.87 -1.05 10.18
C ASP A 74 13.04 -1.70 9.43
N SER A 75 14.14 -0.97 9.26
CA SER A 75 15.33 -1.47 8.58
C SER A 75 16.01 -2.67 9.28
N ASN A 76 15.71 -2.91 10.56
CA ASN A 76 16.24 -4.02 11.35
C ASN A 76 15.31 -5.23 11.35
N GLY A 77 14.18 -5.17 10.64
CA GLY A 77 13.17 -6.23 10.59
C GLY A 77 12.23 -6.25 11.80
N LYS A 78 12.24 -5.22 12.65
CA LYS A 78 11.32 -5.11 13.79
C LYS A 78 9.95 -4.66 13.28
N ASN A 79 8.89 -5.33 13.73
CA ASN A 79 7.52 -4.92 13.41
C ASN A 79 7.21 -3.53 13.95
N VAL A 80 6.51 -2.76 13.13
CA VAL A 80 6.07 -1.39 13.37
C VAL A 80 4.55 -1.35 13.37
N SER A 81 3.97 -0.61 14.30
CA SER A 81 2.53 -0.47 14.45
C SER A 81 1.93 0.21 13.22
N VAL A 82 1.00 -0.47 12.55
CA VAL A 82 0.12 0.14 11.56
C VAL A 82 -0.98 0.84 12.33
N LEU A 83 -1.05 2.16 12.19
CA LEU A 83 -2.05 2.99 12.85
C LEU A 83 -3.36 3.03 12.04
N GLY A 84 -3.27 2.83 10.73
CA GLY A 84 -4.44 2.55 9.89
C GLY A 84 -4.21 2.76 8.40
N THR A 85 -5.30 2.65 7.64
CA THR A 85 -5.30 2.84 6.19
C THR A 85 -6.49 3.69 5.75
N ASP A 86 -6.33 4.45 4.66
CA ASP A 86 -7.40 5.15 3.96
C ASP A 86 -7.26 4.95 2.44
N ASN A 87 -8.31 5.23 1.67
CA ASN A 87 -8.33 5.09 0.20
C ASN A 87 -7.77 3.75 -0.33
N LEU A 88 -7.96 2.67 0.44
CA LEU A 88 -7.43 1.35 0.17
C LEU A 88 -8.21 0.70 -0.99
N SER A 89 -7.52 0.45 -2.09
CA SER A 89 -8.09 -0.04 -3.33
C SER A 89 -7.13 -1.00 -4.06
N ARG A 90 -7.52 -1.43 -5.26
CA ARG A 90 -6.68 -2.26 -6.13
C ARG A 90 -5.54 -1.46 -6.75
N GLU A 91 -5.61 -0.14 -6.72
CA GLU A 91 -4.69 0.79 -7.38
C GLU A 91 -3.78 1.55 -6.40
N SER A 92 -4.27 1.80 -5.18
CA SER A 92 -3.49 2.51 -4.17
C SER A 92 -3.97 2.28 -2.73
N ALA A 93 -3.20 2.79 -1.77
CA ALA A 93 -3.60 2.97 -0.38
C ALA A 93 -2.87 4.14 0.25
N ASP A 94 -3.52 4.81 1.19
CA ASP A 94 -2.87 5.63 2.20
C ASP A 94 -2.61 4.77 3.44
N VAL A 95 -1.37 4.73 3.92
CA VAL A 95 -0.96 3.92 5.06
C VAL A 95 -0.34 4.83 6.12
N TYR A 96 -0.83 4.70 7.35
CA TYR A 96 -0.38 5.44 8.53
C TYR A 96 0.31 4.48 9.50
N PHE A 97 1.51 4.80 9.97
CA PHE A 97 2.27 3.93 10.85
C PHE A 97 3.23 4.68 11.76
N GLU A 98 3.65 4.05 12.87
CA GLU A 98 4.60 4.65 13.80
C GLU A 98 6.01 4.71 13.21
N ALA A 99 6.55 5.91 13.01
CA ALA A 99 7.90 6.11 12.49
C ALA A 99 8.71 6.95 13.47
N THR A 100 9.25 6.31 14.52
CA THR A 100 10.02 6.99 15.57
C THR A 100 11.45 7.35 15.15
N THR A 101 11.97 6.76 14.07
CA THR A 101 13.31 7.02 13.56
C THR A 101 13.28 7.29 12.06
N LYS A 102 14.24 8.09 11.59
CA LYS A 102 14.44 8.27 10.14
C LYS A 102 15.02 6.99 9.56
N GLY A 103 14.59 6.62 8.36
CA GLY A 103 15.14 5.47 7.66
C GLY A 103 14.18 4.79 6.70
N LYS A 104 14.59 3.59 6.28
CA LYS A 104 13.78 2.74 5.41
C LYS A 104 12.80 1.93 6.25
N TYR A 105 11.56 1.93 5.79
CA TYR A 105 10.49 1.07 6.26
C TYR A 105 10.05 0.16 5.12
N PHE A 106 9.68 -1.06 5.48
CA PHE A 106 9.29 -2.12 4.57
C PHE A 106 7.82 -2.44 4.77
N VAL A 107 6.98 -2.05 3.82
CA VAL A 107 5.54 -2.29 3.85
C VAL A 107 5.24 -3.54 3.03
N TYR A 108 4.81 -4.60 3.71
CA TYR A 108 4.41 -5.86 3.12
C TYR A 108 2.89 -5.92 2.98
N TYR A 109 2.41 -6.33 1.82
CA TYR A 109 0.98 -6.45 1.54
C TYR A 109 0.65 -7.84 0.99
N MET A 110 -0.59 -8.28 1.23
CA MET A 110 -1.02 -9.65 1.00
C MET A 110 -0.09 -10.70 1.65
N PRO A 111 0.32 -10.53 2.92
CA PRO A 111 1.06 -11.56 3.62
C PRO A 111 0.20 -12.80 3.73
N TYR A 112 0.81 -13.96 3.58
CA TYR A 112 0.16 -15.25 3.70
C TYR A 112 0.96 -16.13 4.65
N LYS A 113 0.29 -17.14 5.19
CA LYS A 113 0.92 -18.27 5.88
C LYS A 113 0.55 -19.56 5.17
N ASN A 114 1.43 -20.54 5.24
CA ASN A 114 1.13 -21.88 4.76
C ASN A 114 0.40 -22.67 5.85
N GLU A 115 -0.87 -23.02 5.61
CA GLU A 115 -1.65 -23.92 6.48
C GLU A 115 -1.73 -25.34 5.91
N GLY A 116 -1.05 -25.60 4.80
CA GLY A 116 -0.98 -26.90 4.15
C GLY A 116 0.09 -27.81 4.73
N ARG A 117 0.25 -28.99 4.11
CA ARG A 117 1.36 -29.91 4.42
C ARG A 117 2.55 -29.58 3.52
N SER A 118 3.75 -30.04 3.88
CA SER A 118 4.97 -29.83 3.05
C SER A 118 4.75 -30.20 1.58
N ASN A 119 4.09 -31.34 1.33
CA ASN A 119 3.83 -31.84 -0.02
C ASN A 119 2.55 -31.26 -0.67
N TYR A 120 1.74 -30.52 0.08
CA TYR A 120 0.48 -29.92 -0.37
C TYR A 120 0.32 -28.54 0.30
N PRO A 121 1.10 -27.55 -0.13
CA PRO A 121 1.07 -26.22 0.46
C PRO A 121 -0.29 -25.56 0.21
N LYS A 122 -0.76 -24.81 1.21
CA LYS A 122 -1.99 -24.03 1.15
C LYS A 122 -1.72 -22.65 1.72
N GLY A 123 -1.42 -21.70 0.84
CA GLY A 123 -1.27 -20.30 1.22
C GLY A 123 -2.61 -19.69 1.61
N VAL A 124 -2.72 -19.19 2.83
CA VAL A 124 -3.89 -18.44 3.32
C VAL A 124 -3.45 -17.04 3.70
N TYR A 125 -4.05 -16.04 3.05
CA TYR A 125 -3.76 -14.64 3.36
C TYR A 125 -4.17 -14.28 4.79
N LEU A 126 -3.32 -13.51 5.45
CA LEU A 126 -3.60 -12.99 6.77
C LEU A 126 -4.71 -11.94 6.68
N LYS A 127 -5.65 -12.02 7.63
CA LYS A 127 -6.76 -11.07 7.75
C LYS A 127 -6.26 -9.74 8.29
N ALA A 128 -6.85 -8.65 7.83
CA ALA A 128 -6.60 -7.32 8.40
C ALA A 128 -6.83 -7.34 9.91
N ASP A 129 -6.05 -6.53 10.63
CA ASP A 129 -6.28 -6.31 12.05
C ASP A 129 -7.62 -5.60 12.20
N SER A 130 -8.41 -5.97 13.21
CA SER A 130 -9.84 -5.61 13.35
C SER A 130 -10.11 -4.12 13.65
N GLU A 131 -9.13 -3.25 13.44
CA GLU A 131 -9.24 -1.81 13.67
C GLU A 131 -9.07 -1.07 12.33
N SER A 132 -10.17 -1.02 11.59
CA SER A 132 -10.37 0.11 10.68
C SER A 132 -10.41 1.35 11.55
N LEU A 133 -9.55 2.35 11.30
CA LEU A 133 -9.62 3.64 12.01
C LEU A 133 -11.08 4.10 12.04
N ASN A 134 -11.69 4.13 13.22
CA ASN A 134 -12.98 4.76 13.41
C ASN A 134 -12.87 6.18 12.84
N LYS A 135 -13.84 6.59 12.03
CA LYS A 135 -13.94 7.89 11.33
C LYS A 135 -13.56 9.11 12.20
N ALA A 136 -13.63 8.97 13.52
CA ALA A 136 -13.27 9.94 14.55
C ALA A 136 -11.79 10.39 14.56
N ASN A 137 -10.85 9.60 14.02
CA ASN A 137 -9.42 9.96 14.00
C ASN A 137 -8.97 10.72 12.74
N LYS A 138 -9.90 11.09 11.85
CA LYS A 138 -9.62 12.02 10.73
C LYS A 138 -9.50 13.45 11.25
N ILE A 139 -8.50 13.72 12.11
CA ILE A 139 -8.08 15.10 12.37
C ILE A 139 -7.48 15.58 11.06
N ALA A 140 -8.09 16.61 10.45
CA ALA A 140 -7.54 17.24 9.25
C ALA A 140 -6.12 17.69 9.57
N ILE A 141 -5.14 17.12 8.86
CA ILE A 141 -3.77 17.61 8.89
C ILE A 141 -3.80 18.99 8.22
N ASN A 142 -3.82 20.04 9.05
CA ASN A 142 -3.62 21.46 8.74
C ASN A 142 -4.16 21.96 7.39
N SER A 143 -5.33 22.61 7.43
CA SER A 143 -5.75 23.60 6.42
C SER A 143 -4.87 24.85 6.47
#